data_AF-A0A0M9DPH4-F1
#
_entry.id   AF-A0A0M9DPH4-F1
#
_cell.length_a   1.000
_cell.length_b   1.000
_cell.length_c   1.000
_cell.angle_alpha   90.00
_cell.angle_beta   90.00
_cell.angle_gamma   90.00
#
_symmetry.space_group_name_H-M   'P 1'
#
loop_
_entity.id
_entity.type
_entity.pdbx_description
1 polymer ?
#
loop_
_entity_poly.entity_id
_entity_poly.type
_entity_poly.pdbx_seq_one_letter_code
_entity_poly.pdbx_strand_id
1 'polypeptide(L)'
;MKLITWNCQGAFRKKADIILVHEPDIVVVQECENPEKLVFNSKTQKPNDFVWFGDNPHKGVGIFSYSDFKFEPLEHNTDIKQILPVSVKNEQIGFTLFAVWANHPNDSDGRYVEQVWKAVNHYEELLSEGQVILTGDFNSNKIWDKEHKKGSHSDVVKKLAEKNIWSAYHKYLEQGQGKEEHPTFFLHRNMEKPYHLDYCFTSKELYEKIKSVEVGTHEDWTAHSDHTPLIVHFDL
;
A
#
# COMPACT_ATOMS: atom_id res chain seq x y z
N MET A 1 -7.78 -1.92 14.67
CA MET A 1 -7.77 -2.06 13.20
C MET A 1 -6.48 -2.71 12.71
N LYS A 2 -6.52 -3.79 11.93
CA LYS A 2 -5.37 -4.43 11.27
C LYS A 2 -5.42 -4.18 9.76
N LEU A 3 -4.46 -3.41 9.26
CA LEU A 3 -4.31 -3.07 7.84
C LEU A 3 -3.17 -3.90 7.26
N ILE A 4 -3.42 -4.57 6.13
CA ILE A 4 -2.41 -5.30 5.38
C ILE A 4 -2.26 -4.70 4.00
N THR A 5 -1.04 -4.50 3.54
CA THR A 5 -0.75 -4.21 2.14
C THR A 5 0.11 -5.31 1.53
N TRP A 6 -0.21 -5.73 0.31
CA TRP A 6 0.51 -6.80 -0.38
C TRP A 6 0.36 -6.75 -1.89
N ASN A 7 1.49 -6.64 -2.61
CA ASN A 7 1.52 -6.93 -4.02
C ASN A 7 1.40 -8.44 -4.24
N CYS A 8 0.24 -8.88 -4.71
CA CYS A 8 -0.07 -10.31 -4.79
C CYS A 8 0.52 -11.01 -6.02
N GLN A 9 1.16 -10.27 -6.96
CA GLN A 9 1.65 -10.81 -8.23
C GLN A 9 0.55 -11.54 -9.03
N GLY A 10 -0.66 -10.97 -9.06
CA GLY A 10 -1.84 -11.53 -9.73
C GLY A 10 -2.48 -12.74 -9.02
N ALA A 11 -3.58 -13.22 -9.60
CA ALA A 11 -4.30 -14.40 -9.12
C ALA A 11 -4.80 -14.33 -7.66
N PHE A 12 -5.12 -13.13 -7.14
CA PHE A 12 -5.49 -12.92 -5.73
C PHE A 12 -6.63 -13.82 -5.26
N ARG A 13 -7.61 -14.15 -6.13
CA ARG A 13 -8.71 -15.07 -5.82
C ARG A 13 -8.26 -16.46 -5.32
N LYS A 14 -7.04 -16.88 -5.66
CA LYS A 14 -6.43 -18.15 -5.25
C LYS A 14 -5.55 -18.02 -3.99
N LYS A 15 -5.30 -16.80 -3.53
CA LYS A 15 -4.32 -16.44 -2.50
C LYS A 15 -4.95 -15.77 -1.28
N ALA A 16 -6.20 -15.31 -1.40
CA ALA A 16 -6.89 -14.58 -0.34
C ALA A 16 -6.88 -15.30 1.02
N ASP A 17 -7.13 -16.61 1.05
CA ASP A 17 -7.15 -17.40 2.29
C ASP A 17 -5.84 -17.26 3.10
N ILE A 18 -4.70 -17.11 2.43
CA ILE A 18 -3.37 -17.02 3.08
C ILE A 18 -3.24 -15.69 3.83
N ILE A 19 -3.70 -14.59 3.23
CA ILE A 19 -3.72 -13.27 3.88
C ILE A 19 -4.77 -13.24 4.99
N LEU A 20 -5.90 -13.91 4.81
CA LEU A 20 -7.00 -13.92 5.76
C LEU A 20 -6.69 -14.67 7.06
N VAL A 21 -5.68 -15.55 7.10
CA VAL A 21 -5.18 -16.14 8.35
C VAL A 21 -4.73 -15.06 9.34
N HIS A 22 -4.29 -13.90 8.84
CA HIS A 22 -3.90 -12.78 9.70
C HIS A 22 -5.10 -12.01 10.25
N GLU A 23 -6.35 -12.37 9.94
CA GLU A 23 -7.57 -11.67 10.41
C GLU A 23 -7.48 -10.13 10.19
N PRO A 24 -7.29 -9.66 8.95
CA PRO A 24 -7.23 -8.24 8.65
C PRO A 24 -8.61 -7.58 8.75
N ASP A 25 -8.64 -6.31 9.10
CA ASP A 25 -9.82 -5.45 8.93
C ASP A 25 -9.87 -4.92 7.49
N ILE A 26 -8.72 -4.48 6.98
CA ILE A 26 -8.58 -3.91 5.63
C ILE A 26 -7.36 -4.54 4.95
N VAL A 27 -7.51 -4.91 3.67
CA VAL A 27 -6.41 -5.38 2.83
C VAL A 27 -6.33 -4.51 1.56
N VAL A 28 -5.14 -3.95 1.30
CA VAL A 28 -4.81 -3.23 0.07
C VAL A 28 -3.92 -4.13 -0.79
N VAL A 29 -4.42 -4.53 -1.96
CA VAL A 29 -3.78 -5.53 -2.80
C VAL A 29 -3.34 -4.91 -4.13
N GLN A 30 -2.05 -4.86 -4.39
CA GLN A 30 -1.50 -4.46 -5.69
C GLN A 30 -1.39 -5.65 -6.64
N GLU A 31 -1.31 -5.36 -7.94
CA GLU A 31 -1.43 -6.36 -9.02
C GLU A 31 -2.68 -7.25 -8.90
N CYS A 32 -3.74 -6.72 -8.30
CA CYS A 32 -4.99 -7.44 -8.08
C CYS A 32 -5.74 -7.63 -9.40
N GLU A 33 -6.30 -8.81 -9.63
CA GLU A 33 -7.12 -9.06 -10.82
C GLU A 33 -8.38 -8.19 -10.83
N ASN A 34 -8.94 -7.96 -12.02
CA ASN A 34 -10.17 -7.20 -12.14
C ASN A 34 -11.35 -7.88 -11.41
N PRO A 35 -12.40 -7.13 -11.02
CA PRO A 35 -13.53 -7.67 -10.27
C PRO A 35 -14.25 -8.83 -10.95
N GLU A 36 -14.33 -8.86 -12.28
CA GLU A 36 -14.96 -9.95 -13.05
C GLU A 36 -14.26 -11.30 -12.83
N LYS A 37 -12.95 -11.28 -12.55
CA LYS A 37 -12.15 -12.48 -12.28
C LYS A 37 -12.06 -12.82 -10.79
N LEU A 38 -12.38 -11.90 -9.89
CA LEU A 38 -12.31 -12.06 -8.43
C LEU A 38 -13.47 -12.93 -7.90
N VAL A 39 -13.51 -14.18 -8.36
CA VAL A 39 -14.44 -15.20 -7.86
C VAL A 39 -13.71 -16.06 -6.83
N PHE A 40 -14.00 -15.80 -5.56
CA PHE A 40 -13.44 -16.56 -4.44
C PHE A 40 -14.10 -17.93 -4.30
N ASN A 41 -13.38 -18.87 -3.68
CA ASN A 41 -13.93 -20.17 -3.31
C ASN A 41 -15.10 -19.98 -2.32
N SER A 42 -16.09 -20.86 -2.36
CA SER A 42 -17.18 -20.97 -1.39
C SER A 42 -16.75 -20.94 0.09
N LYS A 43 -15.53 -21.36 0.40
CA LYS A 43 -14.98 -21.36 1.77
C LYS A 43 -14.21 -20.10 2.14
N THR A 44 -13.79 -19.32 1.15
CA THR A 44 -13.05 -18.07 1.37
C THR A 44 -14.03 -17.01 1.88
N GLN A 45 -13.66 -16.33 2.97
CA GLN A 45 -14.45 -15.22 3.48
C GLN A 45 -14.59 -14.14 2.40
N LYS A 46 -15.81 -13.69 2.15
CA LYS A 46 -16.06 -12.58 1.23
C LYS A 46 -15.82 -11.25 1.94
N PRO A 47 -15.32 -10.22 1.23
CA PRO A 47 -15.23 -8.89 1.80
C PRO A 47 -16.63 -8.31 2.07
N ASN A 48 -16.75 -7.52 3.14
CA ASN A 48 -17.96 -6.79 3.52
C ASN A 48 -18.13 -5.48 2.72
N ASP A 49 -17.03 -4.96 2.20
CA ASP A 49 -17.00 -3.85 1.25
C ASP A 49 -15.74 -3.94 0.37
N PHE A 50 -15.79 -3.38 -0.83
CA PHE A 50 -14.74 -3.54 -1.82
C PHE A 50 -14.72 -2.42 -2.85
N VAL A 51 -13.51 -1.90 -3.12
CA VAL A 51 -13.22 -0.98 -4.22
C VAL A 51 -12.07 -1.53 -5.04
N TRP A 52 -12.13 -1.35 -6.35
CA TRP A 52 -11.03 -1.70 -7.25
C TRP A 52 -10.83 -0.62 -8.30
N PHE A 53 -9.56 -0.38 -8.63
CA PHE A 53 -9.17 0.57 -9.66
C PHE A 53 -8.01 0.01 -10.49
N GLY A 54 -8.05 0.28 -11.80
CA GLY A 54 -7.07 -0.17 -12.77
C GLY A 54 -7.60 -0.03 -14.19
N ASP A 55 -6.70 0.19 -15.14
CA ASP A 55 -7.00 0.26 -16.57
C ASP A 55 -6.69 -1.05 -17.32
N ASN A 56 -6.04 -2.01 -16.65
CA ASN A 56 -5.67 -3.30 -17.21
C ASN A 56 -6.65 -4.40 -16.75
N PRO A 57 -7.20 -5.22 -17.65
CA PRO A 57 -8.11 -6.32 -17.30
C PRO A 57 -7.46 -7.45 -16.47
N HIS A 58 -6.15 -7.42 -16.24
CA HIS A 58 -5.41 -8.43 -15.50
C HIS A 58 -4.81 -7.92 -14.18
N LYS A 59 -4.59 -6.61 -14.03
CA LYS A 59 -3.90 -6.04 -12.87
C LYS A 59 -4.43 -4.65 -12.55
N GLY A 60 -4.63 -4.40 -11.27
CA GLY A 60 -4.97 -3.10 -10.70
C GLY A 60 -4.69 -3.14 -9.22
N VAL A 61 -5.43 -2.31 -8.47
CA VAL A 61 -5.35 -2.25 -7.02
C VAL A 61 -6.74 -2.49 -6.45
N GLY A 62 -6.85 -3.44 -5.52
CA GLY A 62 -8.08 -3.73 -4.79
C GLY A 62 -7.96 -3.33 -3.33
N ILE A 63 -9.02 -2.75 -2.77
CA ILE A 63 -9.15 -2.46 -1.34
C ILE A 63 -10.33 -3.28 -0.82
N PHE A 64 -10.08 -4.14 0.16
CA PHE A 64 -11.04 -5.08 0.69
C PHE A 64 -11.27 -4.82 2.18
N SER A 65 -12.52 -4.68 2.59
CA SER A 65 -12.92 -4.63 4.00
C SER A 65 -13.38 -6.01 4.43
N TYR A 66 -12.86 -6.51 5.55
CA TYR A 66 -13.30 -7.75 6.19
C TYR A 66 -13.92 -7.51 7.57
N SER A 67 -14.13 -6.24 7.92
CA SER A 67 -14.86 -5.79 9.11
C SER A 67 -15.95 -4.78 8.72
N ASP A 68 -16.24 -3.79 9.57
CA ASP A 68 -17.34 -2.84 9.39
C ASP A 68 -16.97 -1.58 8.58
N PHE A 69 -15.70 -1.44 8.18
CA PHE A 69 -15.25 -0.33 7.35
C PHE A 69 -15.96 -0.31 5.99
N LYS A 70 -16.36 0.90 5.60
CA LYS A 70 -16.95 1.24 4.31
C LYS A 70 -16.05 2.16 3.50
N PHE A 71 -16.11 1.98 2.19
CA PHE A 71 -15.27 2.68 1.23
C PHE A 71 -16.08 3.59 0.32
N GLU A 72 -15.59 4.81 0.13
CA GLU A 72 -16.15 5.79 -0.77
C GLU A 72 -15.01 6.39 -1.60
N PRO A 73 -14.85 6.01 -2.88
CA PRO A 73 -13.84 6.60 -3.76
C PRO A 73 -14.01 8.12 -3.84
N LEU A 74 -12.91 8.85 -3.66
CA LEU A 74 -12.90 10.31 -3.78
C LEU A 74 -12.57 10.73 -5.22
N GLU A 75 -12.67 12.04 -5.51
CA GLU A 75 -12.32 12.58 -6.83
C GLU A 75 -10.89 12.18 -7.20
N HIS A 76 -10.76 11.61 -8.41
CA HIS A 76 -9.52 11.05 -8.89
C HIS A 76 -9.05 11.76 -10.15
N ASN A 77 -7.80 12.18 -10.13
CA ASN A 77 -7.12 12.63 -11.33
C ASN A 77 -6.68 11.42 -12.17
N THR A 78 -7.28 11.26 -13.34
CA THR A 78 -7.03 10.15 -14.27
C THR A 78 -5.60 10.08 -14.79
N ASP A 79 -4.81 11.15 -14.66
CA ASP A 79 -3.39 11.16 -15.01
C ASP A 79 -2.53 10.42 -13.95
N ILE A 80 -3.06 10.21 -12.74
CA ILE A 80 -2.40 9.55 -11.60
C ILE A 80 -3.02 8.15 -11.41
N LYS A 81 -2.96 7.32 -12.45
CA LYS A 81 -3.80 6.13 -12.61
C LYS A 81 -3.84 5.10 -11.48
N GLN A 82 -2.76 4.96 -10.71
CA GLN A 82 -2.60 3.84 -9.76
C GLN A 82 -2.43 4.31 -8.31
N ILE A 83 -2.78 5.57 -8.03
CA ILE A 83 -2.82 6.11 -6.67
C ILE A 83 -4.15 6.83 -6.47
N LEU A 84 -5.08 6.16 -5.79
CA LEU A 84 -6.45 6.62 -5.62
C LEU A 84 -6.71 6.98 -4.14
N PRO A 85 -7.21 8.19 -3.84
CA PRO A 85 -7.79 8.50 -2.54
C PRO A 85 -9.16 7.83 -2.38
N VAL A 86 -9.35 7.17 -1.25
CA VAL A 86 -10.62 6.54 -0.85
C VAL A 86 -10.92 6.99 0.58
N SER A 87 -12.12 7.51 0.81
CA SER A 87 -12.61 7.74 2.17
C SER A 87 -12.96 6.38 2.79
N VAL A 88 -12.38 6.11 3.96
CA VAL A 88 -12.61 4.89 4.73
C VAL A 88 -13.24 5.28 6.04
N LYS A 89 -14.40 4.70 6.38
CA LYS A 89 -15.12 5.03 7.61
C LYS A 89 -15.84 3.83 8.21
N ASN A 90 -15.91 3.79 9.53
CA ASN A 90 -16.91 3.03 10.27
C ASN A 90 -17.59 3.95 11.30
N GLU A 91 -18.31 3.39 12.28
CA GLU A 91 -19.00 4.21 13.30
C GLU A 91 -18.04 4.96 14.25
N GLN A 92 -16.78 4.52 14.36
CA GLN A 92 -15.82 5.02 15.35
C GLN A 92 -14.79 5.99 14.75
N ILE A 93 -14.36 5.74 13.52
CA ILE A 93 -13.26 6.47 12.89
C ILE A 93 -13.45 6.62 11.39
N GLY A 94 -12.92 7.71 10.84
CA GLY A 94 -12.84 7.97 9.41
C GLY A 94 -11.47 8.53 9.04
N PHE A 95 -10.92 8.07 7.92
CA PHE A 95 -9.63 8.53 7.39
C PHE A 95 -9.61 8.44 5.86
N THR A 96 -8.67 9.16 5.25
CA THR A 96 -8.39 9.05 3.82
C THR A 96 -7.30 8.01 3.59
N LEU A 97 -7.60 6.99 2.79
CA LEU A 97 -6.67 5.96 2.36
C LEU A 97 -6.22 6.22 0.92
N PHE A 98 -4.92 6.39 0.71
CA PHE A 98 -4.30 6.32 -0.60
C PHE A 98 -3.75 4.92 -0.80
N ALA A 99 -4.41 4.14 -1.64
CA ALA A 99 -3.90 2.84 -2.06
C ALA A 99 -2.91 3.05 -3.22
N VAL A 100 -1.67 2.64 -3.01
CA VAL A 100 -0.54 2.95 -3.89
C VAL A 100 -0.10 1.72 -4.68
N TRP A 101 -0.02 1.86 -5.99
CA TRP A 101 0.82 1.00 -6.83
C TRP A 101 1.58 1.90 -7.80
N ALA A 102 2.87 2.12 -7.54
CA ALA A 102 3.66 3.07 -8.29
C ALA A 102 4.26 2.43 -9.55
N ASN A 103 3.43 2.07 -10.53
CA ASN A 103 3.92 1.42 -11.76
C ASN A 103 3.14 1.87 -13.01
N HIS A 104 3.54 3.00 -13.58
CA HIS A 104 2.96 3.54 -14.79
C HIS A 104 3.98 3.52 -15.96
N PRO A 105 4.19 2.37 -16.62
CA PRO A 105 5.27 2.21 -17.60
C PRO A 105 5.15 3.09 -18.85
N ASN A 106 3.94 3.58 -19.13
CA ASN A 106 3.63 4.42 -20.29
C ASN A 106 3.72 5.93 -20.00
N ASP A 107 3.99 6.33 -18.76
CA ASP A 107 4.16 7.74 -18.40
C ASP A 107 5.55 8.24 -18.79
N SER A 108 5.61 9.28 -19.62
CA SER A 108 6.86 9.89 -20.06
C SER A 108 7.55 10.72 -18.97
N ASP A 109 6.79 11.19 -17.98
CA ASP A 109 7.27 12.10 -16.95
C ASP A 109 7.72 11.37 -15.67
N GLY A 110 7.69 10.03 -15.71
CA GLY A 110 8.26 9.15 -14.67
C GLY A 110 7.35 7.96 -14.37
N ARG A 111 7.94 6.77 -14.23
CA ARG A 111 7.20 5.50 -14.24
C ARG A 111 6.90 4.92 -12.88
N TYR A 112 7.67 5.30 -11.85
CA TYR A 112 7.65 4.64 -10.56
C TYR A 112 7.41 5.67 -9.45
N VAL A 113 8.44 5.99 -8.66
CA VAL A 113 8.35 6.96 -7.55
C VAL A 113 7.78 8.32 -7.97
N GLU A 114 7.99 8.72 -9.22
CA GLU A 114 7.42 9.96 -9.75
C GLU A 114 5.90 9.96 -9.74
N GLN A 115 5.24 8.80 -9.82
CA GLN A 115 3.79 8.67 -9.67
C GLN A 115 3.36 9.02 -8.24
N VAL A 116 4.09 8.52 -7.24
CA VAL A 116 3.86 8.88 -5.83
C VAL A 116 4.12 10.37 -5.64
N TRP A 117 5.18 10.90 -6.22
CA TRP A 117 5.50 12.33 -6.18
C TRP A 117 4.37 13.19 -6.80
N LYS A 118 3.84 12.82 -7.97
CA LYS A 118 2.68 13.48 -8.59
C LYS A 118 1.47 13.45 -7.66
N ALA A 119 1.16 12.28 -7.08
CA ALA A 119 0.03 12.11 -6.17
C ALA A 119 0.14 13.01 -4.93
N VAL A 120 1.29 13.02 -4.24
CA VAL A 120 1.44 13.81 -3.00
C VAL A 120 1.45 15.32 -3.24
N ASN A 121 1.76 15.77 -4.46
CA ASN A 121 1.64 17.18 -4.83
C ASN A 121 0.22 17.54 -5.30
N HIS A 122 -0.45 16.63 -6.00
CA HIS A 122 -1.80 16.89 -6.50
C HIS A 122 -2.84 16.87 -5.37
N TYR A 123 -2.79 15.86 -4.51
CA TYR A 123 -3.75 15.68 -3.40
C TYR A 123 -3.29 16.37 -2.11
N GLU A 124 -2.61 17.51 -2.24
CA GLU A 124 -1.97 18.18 -1.11
C GLU A 124 -2.96 18.56 0.01
N GLU A 125 -4.17 18.98 -0.37
CA GLU A 125 -5.26 19.33 0.54
C GLU A 125 -5.74 18.10 1.31
N LEU A 126 -6.04 17.00 0.62
CA LEU A 126 -6.45 15.73 1.26
C LEU A 126 -5.37 15.16 2.21
N LEU A 127 -4.09 15.41 1.93
CA LEU A 127 -2.99 15.02 2.83
C LEU A 127 -2.86 15.92 4.06
N SER A 128 -3.52 17.06 4.06
CA SER A 128 -3.50 18.04 5.16
C SER A 128 -4.81 18.03 5.96
N GLU A 129 -5.83 17.32 5.46
CA GLU A 129 -7.17 17.22 6.06
C GLU A 129 -7.33 15.89 6.79
N GLY A 130 -7.42 15.96 8.12
CA GLY A 130 -7.79 14.82 8.95
C GLY A 130 -6.75 13.70 9.01
N GLN A 131 -7.23 12.47 9.23
CA GLN A 131 -6.40 11.29 9.36
C GLN A 131 -6.14 10.68 7.99
N VAL A 132 -4.89 10.28 7.75
CA VAL A 132 -4.45 9.81 6.43
C VAL A 132 -3.60 8.56 6.55
N ILE A 133 -3.84 7.60 5.65
CA ILE A 133 -2.95 6.46 5.40
C ILE A 133 -2.59 6.44 3.92
N LEU A 134 -1.31 6.28 3.59
CA LEU A 134 -0.85 5.94 2.25
C LEU A 134 -0.14 4.60 2.31
N THR A 135 -0.63 3.58 1.60
CA THR A 135 -0.03 2.24 1.68
C THR A 135 -0.07 1.49 0.37
N GLY A 136 0.96 0.67 0.13
CA GLY A 136 1.10 -0.08 -1.10
C GLY A 136 2.53 -0.26 -1.56
N ASP A 137 2.67 -0.70 -2.81
CA ASP A 137 3.95 -0.87 -3.48
C ASP A 137 4.37 0.46 -4.11
N PHE A 138 5.38 1.09 -3.52
CA PHE A 138 5.90 2.38 -3.94
C PHE A 138 6.95 2.25 -5.05
N ASN A 139 7.37 1.03 -5.43
CA ASN A 139 8.44 0.76 -6.40
C ASN A 139 9.64 1.70 -6.25
N SER A 140 10.01 2.01 -5.01
CA SER A 140 11.03 3.00 -4.71
C SER A 140 11.64 2.76 -3.35
N ASN A 141 12.87 3.20 -3.19
CA ASN A 141 13.63 3.16 -1.95
C ASN A 141 14.71 4.24 -2.03
N LYS A 142 15.09 4.79 -0.88
CA LYS A 142 16.14 5.81 -0.77
C LYS A 142 17.48 5.39 -1.39
N ILE A 143 17.81 4.10 -1.45
CA ILE A 143 19.06 3.63 -2.08
C ILE A 143 19.19 4.05 -3.56
N TRP A 144 18.06 4.31 -4.24
CA TRP A 144 18.02 4.72 -5.64
C TRP A 144 17.83 6.23 -5.85
N ASP A 145 17.88 7.06 -4.81
CA ASP A 145 17.64 8.51 -4.95
C ASP A 145 18.51 9.17 -6.04
N LYS A 146 19.74 8.67 -6.25
CA LYS A 146 20.66 9.21 -7.27
C LYS A 146 20.19 8.98 -8.71
N GLU A 147 19.31 8.00 -8.93
CA GLU A 147 18.75 7.66 -10.24
C GLU A 147 17.59 8.60 -10.60
N HIS A 148 17.04 9.32 -9.62
CA HIS A 148 15.89 10.21 -9.79
C HIS A 148 16.28 11.68 -9.64
N LYS A 149 16.06 12.49 -10.68
CA LYS A 149 16.47 13.91 -10.71
C LYS A 149 15.53 14.85 -9.93
N LYS A 150 14.25 14.47 -9.76
CA LYS A 150 13.22 15.22 -9.03
C LYS A 150 12.14 14.25 -8.58
N GLY A 151 11.69 14.35 -7.33
CA GLY A 151 10.64 13.48 -6.80
C GLY A 151 11.17 12.09 -6.45
N SER A 152 12.41 12.03 -5.95
CA SER A 152 13.01 10.82 -5.41
C SER A 152 12.21 10.26 -4.21
N HIS A 153 12.57 9.07 -3.74
CA HIS A 153 11.93 8.51 -2.55
C HIS A 153 12.11 9.43 -1.34
N SER A 154 13.31 9.96 -1.13
CA SER A 154 13.54 10.92 -0.04
C SER A 154 12.74 12.23 -0.20
N ASP A 155 12.49 12.70 -1.43
CA ASP A 155 11.65 13.88 -1.65
C ASP A 155 10.19 13.61 -1.21
N VAL A 156 9.65 12.45 -1.59
CA VAL A 156 8.31 12.00 -1.14
C VAL A 156 8.25 11.93 0.38
N VAL A 157 9.21 11.25 1.02
CA VAL A 157 9.28 11.13 2.49
C VAL A 157 9.35 12.51 3.14
N LYS A 158 10.16 13.43 2.62
CA LYS A 158 10.28 14.79 3.15
C LYS A 158 8.96 15.55 3.03
N LYS A 159 8.29 15.52 1.88
CA LYS A 159 7.02 16.21 1.66
C LYS A 159 5.90 15.65 2.54
N LEU A 160 5.85 14.34 2.76
CA LEU A 160 4.92 13.73 3.72
C LEU A 160 5.24 14.16 5.16
N ALA A 161 6.52 14.22 5.52
CA ALA A 161 6.94 14.64 6.86
C ALA A 161 6.59 16.11 7.16
N GLU A 162 6.60 17.00 6.17
CA GLU A 162 6.11 18.40 6.28
C GLU A 162 4.64 18.47 6.69
N LYS A 163 3.87 17.39 6.47
CA LYS A 163 2.46 17.24 6.85
C LYS A 163 2.25 16.36 8.08
N ASN A 164 3.31 16.03 8.81
CA ASN A 164 3.28 15.06 9.93
C ASN A 164 2.78 13.66 9.54
N ILE A 165 3.05 13.26 8.29
CA ILE A 165 2.80 11.89 7.81
C ILE A 165 4.14 11.15 7.77
N TRP A 166 4.22 10.01 8.43
CA TRP A 166 5.47 9.26 8.57
C TRP A 166 5.29 7.78 8.25
N SER A 167 6.36 7.12 7.81
CA SER A 167 6.37 5.67 7.59
C SER A 167 6.22 4.94 8.92
N ALA A 168 5.16 4.13 9.03
CA ALA A 168 4.86 3.28 10.18
C ALA A 168 6.05 2.39 10.52
N TYR A 169 6.58 1.66 9.53
CA TYR A 169 7.74 0.77 9.68
C TYR A 169 8.96 1.49 10.29
N HIS A 170 9.38 2.60 9.65
CA HIS A 170 10.59 3.30 10.04
C HIS A 170 10.49 3.91 11.43
N LYS A 171 9.33 4.48 11.75
CA LYS A 171 9.11 5.11 13.04
C LYS A 171 8.96 4.06 14.16
N TYR A 172 8.20 2.99 13.92
CA TYR A 172 7.94 1.94 14.91
C TYR A 172 9.19 1.10 15.24
N LEU A 173 9.99 0.75 14.24
CA LEU A 173 11.23 -0.03 14.41
C LEU A 173 12.49 0.83 14.58
N GLU A 174 12.33 2.16 14.67
CA GLU A 174 13.43 3.13 14.79
C GLU A 174 14.52 2.99 13.71
N GLN A 175 14.12 2.61 12.49
CA GLN A 175 15.03 2.43 11.36
C GLN A 175 15.12 3.68 10.48
N GLY A 176 16.28 3.89 9.88
CA GLY A 176 16.49 4.94 8.88
C GLY A 176 16.03 4.50 7.48
N GLN A 177 15.47 5.41 6.70
CA GLN A 177 15.17 5.19 5.28
C GLN A 177 16.41 4.67 4.55
N GLY A 178 16.24 3.64 3.70
CA GLY A 178 17.33 2.99 2.96
C GLY A 178 18.25 2.13 3.82
N LYS A 179 17.85 1.82 5.06
CA LYS A 179 18.54 0.91 6.00
C LYS A 179 17.58 -0.15 6.54
N GLU A 180 16.54 -0.46 5.78
CA GLU A 180 15.51 -1.40 6.19
C GLU A 180 16.10 -2.81 6.34
N GLU A 181 15.97 -3.38 7.53
CA GLU A 181 16.42 -4.75 7.81
C GLU A 181 15.48 -5.83 7.26
N HIS A 182 14.20 -5.46 7.06
CA HIS A 182 13.14 -6.39 6.64
C HIS A 182 12.70 -6.06 5.21
N PRO A 183 13.09 -6.85 4.20
CA PRO A 183 12.68 -6.64 2.81
C PRO A 183 11.21 -7.02 2.60
N THR A 184 10.53 -6.29 1.73
CA THR A 184 9.15 -6.59 1.30
C THR A 184 9.10 -7.16 -0.12
N PHE A 185 10.21 -7.13 -0.85
CA PHE A 185 10.33 -7.61 -2.23
C PHE A 185 11.63 -8.38 -2.45
N PHE A 186 11.57 -9.45 -3.22
CA PHE A 186 12.71 -10.29 -3.59
C PHE A 186 12.74 -10.47 -5.10
N LEU A 187 13.68 -9.82 -5.79
CA LEU A 187 13.69 -9.81 -7.25
C LEU A 187 13.80 -11.24 -7.81
N HIS A 188 12.81 -11.62 -8.64
CA HIS A 188 12.64 -12.98 -9.16
C HIS A 188 12.56 -14.04 -8.06
N ARG A 189 11.99 -13.68 -6.89
CA ARG A 189 11.87 -14.52 -5.70
C ARG A 189 13.23 -14.94 -5.11
N ASN A 190 14.31 -14.24 -5.46
CA ASN A 190 15.66 -14.55 -5.01
C ASN A 190 15.97 -13.85 -3.68
N MET A 191 16.24 -14.64 -2.63
CA MET A 191 16.59 -14.15 -1.30
C MET A 191 17.86 -13.28 -1.27
N GLU A 192 18.77 -13.45 -2.24
CA GLU A 192 19.99 -12.65 -2.38
C GLU A 192 19.77 -11.32 -3.11
N LYS A 193 18.53 -11.01 -3.53
CA LYS A 193 18.16 -9.74 -4.16
C LYS A 193 16.97 -9.07 -3.45
N PRO A 194 17.10 -8.76 -2.14
CA PRO A 194 16.05 -8.18 -1.34
C PRO A 194 15.96 -6.66 -1.50
N TYR A 195 14.74 -6.13 -1.42
CA TYR A 195 14.45 -4.70 -1.34
C TYR A 195 13.22 -4.43 -0.46
N HIS A 196 13.14 -3.23 0.12
CA HIS A 196 11.95 -2.75 0.81
C HIS A 196 11.24 -1.73 -0.10
N LEU A 197 10.09 -2.14 -0.65
CA LEU A 197 9.32 -1.39 -1.66
C LEU A 197 7.89 -1.09 -1.22
N ASP A 198 7.38 -1.83 -0.25
CA ASP A 198 6.00 -1.76 0.21
C ASP A 198 5.96 -0.99 1.52
N TYR A 199 5.22 0.13 1.53
CA TYR A 199 5.22 1.06 2.66
C TYR A 199 3.80 1.26 3.19
N CYS A 200 3.73 1.70 4.45
CA CYS A 200 2.55 2.28 5.06
C CYS A 200 2.96 3.58 5.74
N PHE A 201 2.50 4.71 5.23
CA PHE A 201 2.67 6.04 5.80
C PHE A 201 1.36 6.46 6.47
N THR A 202 1.45 7.05 7.65
CA THR A 202 0.27 7.40 8.45
C THR A 202 0.41 8.81 9.00
N SER A 203 -0.69 9.55 9.11
CA SER A 203 -0.72 10.80 9.88
C SER A 203 -0.33 10.53 11.34
N LYS A 204 0.17 11.57 12.02
CA LYS A 204 0.62 11.50 13.41
C LYS A 204 -0.40 10.83 14.34
N GLU A 205 -1.67 11.19 14.23
CA GLU A 205 -2.75 10.72 15.10
C GLU A 205 -3.00 9.21 14.96
N LEU A 206 -2.79 8.67 13.76
CA LEU A 206 -2.89 7.23 13.51
C LEU A 206 -1.59 6.52 13.91
N TYR A 207 -0.44 7.14 13.66
CA TYR A 207 0.86 6.60 14.07
C TYR A 207 0.92 6.35 15.58
N GLU A 208 0.45 7.31 16.39
CA GLU A 208 0.43 7.20 17.86
C GLU A 208 -0.42 6.04 18.40
N LYS A 209 -1.26 5.45 17.54
CA LYS A 209 -2.11 4.30 17.88
C LYS A 209 -1.55 2.98 17.34
N ILE A 210 -0.40 2.95 16.69
CA ILE A 210 0.19 1.70 16.18
C ILE A 210 0.64 0.82 17.36
N LYS A 211 0.15 -0.43 17.39
CA LYS A 211 0.54 -1.49 18.32
C LYS A 211 1.66 -2.38 17.80
N SER A 212 1.67 -2.67 16.49
CA SER A 212 2.71 -3.46 15.86
C SER A 212 2.84 -3.14 14.37
N VAL A 213 4.05 -3.36 13.86
CA VAL A 213 4.36 -3.40 12.42
C VAL A 213 5.13 -4.68 12.14
N GLU A 214 4.65 -5.48 11.21
CA GLU A 214 5.20 -6.79 10.86
C GLU A 214 5.38 -6.91 9.35
N VAL A 215 6.47 -7.56 8.92
CA VAL A 215 6.76 -7.84 7.51
C VAL A 215 6.82 -9.35 7.34
N GLY A 216 6.15 -9.88 6.32
CA GLY A 216 6.20 -11.30 6.01
C GLY A 216 7.60 -11.77 5.61
N THR A 217 7.94 -13.03 5.93
CA THR A 217 9.25 -13.60 5.59
C THR A 217 9.31 -14.08 4.15
N HIS A 218 10.51 -14.20 3.58
CA HIS A 218 10.68 -14.83 2.26
C HIS A 218 10.17 -16.27 2.24
N GLU A 219 10.51 -17.05 3.27
CA GLU A 219 10.18 -18.48 3.39
C GLU A 219 8.66 -18.72 3.28
N ASP A 220 7.86 -17.93 3.97
CA ASP A 220 6.41 -18.10 4.02
C ASP A 220 5.72 -17.63 2.72
N TRP A 221 6.28 -16.63 2.04
CA TRP A 221 5.56 -15.88 0.99
C TRP A 221 6.07 -16.09 -0.43
N THR A 222 7.30 -16.57 -0.61
CA THR A 222 7.94 -16.72 -1.94
C THR A 222 7.19 -17.65 -2.90
N ALA A 223 6.43 -18.62 -2.36
CA ALA A 223 5.57 -19.48 -3.17
C ALA A 223 4.42 -18.69 -3.84
N HIS A 224 3.98 -17.60 -3.21
CA HIS A 224 2.75 -16.88 -3.54
C HIS A 224 3.01 -15.58 -4.31
N SER A 225 4.07 -14.85 -3.97
CA SER A 225 4.47 -13.60 -4.62
C SER A 225 5.98 -13.40 -4.46
N ASP A 226 6.58 -12.56 -5.31
CA ASP A 226 7.91 -11.98 -5.05
C ASP A 226 7.87 -10.88 -3.99
N HIS A 227 6.69 -10.43 -3.58
CA HIS A 227 6.49 -9.56 -2.43
C HIS A 227 5.98 -10.30 -1.19
N THR A 228 6.32 -9.78 -0.02
CA THR A 228 5.81 -10.19 1.28
C THR A 228 4.88 -9.10 1.84
N PRO A 229 3.84 -9.44 2.63
CA PRO A 229 2.92 -8.44 3.15
C PRO A 229 3.57 -7.55 4.20
N LEU A 230 3.17 -6.29 4.23
CA LEU A 230 3.39 -5.39 5.36
C LEU A 230 2.07 -5.27 6.14
N ILE A 231 2.12 -5.58 7.43
CA ILE A 231 0.98 -5.64 8.34
C ILE A 231 1.16 -4.56 9.40
N VAL A 232 0.16 -3.70 9.57
CA VAL A 232 0.15 -2.65 10.60
C VAL A 232 -1.09 -2.82 11.47
N HIS A 233 -0.89 -2.97 12.77
CA HIS A 233 -1.97 -3.10 13.74
C HIS A 233 -2.10 -1.81 14.54
N PHE A 234 -3.30 -1.24 14.56
CA PHE A 234 -3.67 -0.01 15.26
C PHE A 234 -4.66 -0.28 16.40
N ASP A 235 -4.51 0.46 17.51
CA ASP A 235 -5.46 0.60 18.62
C ASP A 235 -6.53 1.65 18.29
N LEU A 236 -7.44 1.30 17.38
CA LEU A 236 -8.58 2.15 16.99
C LEU A 236 -9.86 1.63 17.59
#